data_AF-A0A966KE63-F1
#
_entry.id   AF-A0A966KE63-F1
#
_cell.length_a   1.000
_cell.length_b   1.000
_cell.length_c   1.000
_cell.angle_alpha   90.00
_cell.angle_beta   90.00
_cell.angle_gamma   90.00
#
_symmetry.space_group_name_H-M   'P 1'
#
loop_
_entity.id
_entity.type
_entity.pdbx_description
1 polymer ?
#
loop_
_entity_poly.entity_id
_entity_poly.type
_entity_poly.pdbx_seq_one_letter_code
_entity_poly.pdbx_strand_id
1 'polypeptide(L)' 'MLLQALKKKLEGDVAVAKANIMIYKEKSVGIGEHPEIVQAIEMEVAKAAEAQDKLNMCNRLLDEKEFIQD' A
#
# COMPACT_ATOMS: atom_id res chain seq x y z
N MET A 1 -12.45 -7.62 16.48
CA MET A 1 -11.01 -7.95 16.67
C MET A 1 -10.31 -8.32 15.35
N LEU A 2 -10.85 -9.26 14.55
CA LEU A 2 -10.18 -9.70 13.30
C LEU A 2 -10.09 -8.61 12.21
N LEU A 3 -11.16 -7.84 11.96
CA LEU A 3 -11.12 -6.73 10.99
C LEU A 3 -10.12 -5.63 11.39
N GLN A 4 -9.98 -5.34 12.68
CA GLN A 4 -8.98 -4.40 13.18
C GLN A 4 -7.54 -4.92 12.96
N ALA A 5 -7.31 -6.23 13.16
CA ALA A 5 -6.00 -6.83 12.86
C ALA A 5 -5.68 -6.79 11.36
N LEU A 6 -6.65 -7.08 10.49
CA LEU A 6 -6.51 -6.97 9.05
C LEU A 6 -6.22 -5.53 8.61
N LYS A 7 -6.96 -4.55 9.17
CA LYS A 7 -6.71 -3.12 8.97
C LYS A 7 -5.25 -2.78 9.28
N LYS A 8 -4.72 -3.21 10.43
CA LYS A 8 -3.32 -2.95 10.82
C LYS A 8 -2.31 -3.59 9.88
N LYS A 9 -2.56 -4.82 9.42
CA LYS A 9 -1.72 -5.45 8.40
C LYS A 9 -1.67 -4.61 7.12
N LEU A 10 -2.83 -4.18 6.62
CA LEU A 10 -2.93 -3.40 5.38
C LEU A 10 -2.29 -2.01 5.49
N GLU A 11 -2.42 -1.34 6.65
CA GLU A 11 -1.68 -0.12 6.96
C GLU A 11 -0.15 -0.35 6.85
N GLY A 12 0.32 -1.48 7.36
CA GLY A 12 1.71 -1.91 7.24
C GLY A 12 2.13 -2.19 5.79
N ASP A 13 1.32 -2.93 5.04
CA ASP A 13 1.58 -3.26 3.63
C ASP A 13 1.71 -1.97 2.78
N VAL A 14 0.82 -0.98 2.99
CA VAL A 14 0.91 0.34 2.34
C VAL A 14 2.20 1.07 2.75
N ALA A 15 2.58 1.04 4.02
CA ALA A 15 3.78 1.70 4.50
C ALA A 15 5.07 1.09 3.92
N VAL A 16 5.14 -0.24 3.82
CA VAL A 16 6.26 -0.97 3.21
C VAL A 16 6.42 -0.58 1.73
N ALA A 17 5.33 -0.63 0.96
CA ALA A 17 5.38 -0.25 -0.45
C ALA A 17 5.85 1.20 -0.65
N LYS A 18 5.34 2.14 0.15
CA LYS A 18 5.78 3.54 0.14
C LYS A 18 7.27 3.68 0.49
N ALA A 19 7.77 2.95 1.48
CA ALA A 19 9.19 2.99 1.85
C ALA A 19 10.08 2.47 0.71
N ASN A 20 9.68 1.40 0.03
CA ASN A 20 10.41 0.88 -1.13
C ASN A 20 10.46 1.91 -2.27
N ILE A 21 9.33 2.54 -2.60
CA ILE A 21 9.26 3.62 -3.60
C ILE A 21 10.22 4.77 -3.23
N MET A 22 10.23 5.18 -1.96
CA MET A 22 11.12 6.25 -1.49
C MET A 22 12.61 5.86 -1.64
N ILE A 23 12.97 4.62 -1.34
CA ILE A 23 14.34 4.13 -1.55
C ILE A 23 14.71 4.21 -3.03
N TYR A 24 13.83 3.78 -3.94
CA TYR A 24 14.08 3.87 -5.38
C TYR A 24 14.19 5.32 -5.87
N LYS A 25 13.43 6.25 -5.26
CA LYS A 25 13.46 7.68 -5.59
C LYS A 25 14.72 8.39 -5.08
N GLU A 26 15.18 8.07 -3.88
CA GLU A 26 16.28 8.78 -3.19
C GLU A 26 17.67 8.18 -3.46
N LYS A 27 17.77 6.86 -3.70
CA LYS A 27 19.06 6.16 -3.90
C LYS A 27 19.49 6.03 -5.37
N SER A 28 18.95 6.86 -6.26
CA SER A 28 19.32 6.89 -7.68
C SER A 28 20.77 7.34 -7.95
N VAL A 29 21.52 7.72 -6.91
CA VAL A 29 22.95 8.05 -7.01
C VAL A 29 23.79 6.88 -6.50
N GLY A 30 24.28 6.04 -7.41
CA GLY A 30 25.45 5.18 -7.15
C GLY A 30 25.27 3.65 -7.24
N ILE A 31 24.06 3.13 -7.49
CA ILE A 31 23.88 1.72 -7.85
C ILE A 31 23.58 1.71 -9.34
N GLY A 32 24.45 1.07 -10.12
CA GLY A 32 24.40 1.05 -11.59
C GLY A 32 22.98 0.93 -12.13
N GLU A 33 22.72 1.76 -13.12
CA GLU A 33 21.48 1.90 -13.88
C GLU A 33 20.79 0.54 -14.12
N HIS A 34 19.83 0.17 -13.26
CA HIS A 34 18.85 -0.83 -13.63
C HIS A 34 17.76 -0.09 -14.42
N PRO A 35 17.53 -0.42 -15.72
CA PRO A 35 16.47 0.21 -16.53
C PRO A 35 15.06 -0.05 -15.97
N GLU A 36 14.94 -0.95 -14.99
CA GLU A 36 13.70 -1.42 -14.42
C GLU A 36 13.30 -0.69 -13.12
N ILE A 37 13.97 0.40 -12.71
CA ILE A 37 13.57 1.16 -11.51
C ILE A 37 12.12 1.66 -11.62
N VAL A 38 11.71 2.12 -12.80
CA VAL A 38 10.31 2.54 -13.03
C VAL A 38 9.36 1.34 -12.89
N GLN A 39 9.74 0.18 -13.42
CA GLN A 39 8.94 -1.05 -13.29
C GLN A 39 8.86 -1.52 -11.82
N ALA A 40 9.95 -1.41 -11.07
CA ALA A 40 9.96 -1.69 -9.64
C ALA A 40 9.04 -0.75 -8.86
N ILE A 41 9.09 0.55 -9.15
CA ILE A 41 8.16 1.54 -8.59
C ILE A 41 6.71 1.20 -8.97
N GLU A 42 6.44 0.84 -10.22
CA GLU A 42 5.10 0.45 -10.68
C GLU A 42 4.56 -0.76 -9.91
N MET A 43 5.39 -1.78 -9.70
CA MET A 43 5.03 -2.95 -8.89
C MET A 43 4.71 -2.57 -7.44
N GLU A 44 5.50 -1.69 -6.82
CA GLU A 44 5.22 -1.22 -5.45
C GLU A 44 3.98 -0.32 -5.40
N VAL A 45 3.72 0.49 -6.42
CA VAL A 45 2.48 1.28 -6.54
C VAL A 45 1.26 0.35 -6.63
N ALA A 46 1.33 -0.71 -7.43
CA ALA A 46 0.24 -1.69 -7.53
C ALA A 46 -0.06 -2.36 -6.19
N LYS A 47 0.99 -2.77 -5.44
CA LYS A 47 0.84 -3.33 -4.08
C LYS A 47 0.19 -2.33 -3.12
N ALA A 48 0.63 -1.07 -3.15
CA ALA A 48 0.07 -0.03 -2.31
C ALA A 48 -1.41 0.24 -2.64
N ALA A 49 -1.76 0.29 -3.93
CA ALA A 49 -3.13 0.49 -4.38
C ALA A 49 -4.05 -0.65 -3.92
N GLU A 50 -3.65 -1.90 -4.17
CA GLU A 50 -4.42 -3.07 -3.74
C GLU A 50 -4.63 -3.13 -2.22
N ALA A 51 -3.57 -2.84 -1.45
CA ALA A 51 -3.67 -2.79 0.01
C ALA A 51 -4.55 -1.63 0.49
N GLN A 52 -4.48 -0.47 -0.17
CA GLN A 52 -5.30 0.70 0.16
C GLN A 52 -6.78 0.47 -0.13
N ASP A 53 -7.13 -0.19 -1.24
CA ASP A 53 -8.52 -0.52 -1.56
C ASP A 53 -9.12 -1.49 -0.53
N LYS A 54 -8.36 -2.52 -0.15
CA LYS A 54 -8.75 -3.44 0.93
C LYS A 54 -8.87 -2.73 2.27
N LEU A 55 -7.99 -1.77 2.55
CA LEU A 55 -8.00 -0.97 3.77
C LEU A 55 -9.25 -0.09 3.83
N ASN A 56 -9.61 0.54 2.71
CA ASN A 56 -10.83 1.33 2.58
C ASN A 56 -12.07 0.47 2.85
N MET A 57 -12.15 -0.72 2.26
CA MET A 57 -13.23 -1.66 2.54
C MET A 57 -13.27 -2.08 4.02
N CYS A 58 -12.12 -2.36 4.63
CA CYS A 58 -12.05 -2.65 6.07
C CYS A 58 -12.57 -1.48 6.91
N ASN A 59 -12.28 -0.24 6.54
CA ASN A 59 -12.80 0.93 7.23
C ASN A 59 -14.33 1.05 7.10
N ARG A 60 -14.88 0.82 5.89
CA ARG A 60 -16.33 0.81 5.68
C ARG A 60 -17.04 -0.27 6.49
N LEU A 61 -16.46 -1.48 6.56
CA LEU A 61 -17.01 -2.58 7.37
C LEU A 61 -16.93 -2.33 8.89
N LEU A 62 -15.98 -1.51 9.33
CA LEU A 62 -15.85 -1.11 10.73
C LEU A 62 -16.73 0.10 11.09
N ASP A 63 -17.17 0.86 10.08
CA ASP A 63 -18.10 1.98 10.24
C ASP A 63 -19.52 1.52 9.89
N GLU A 64 -20.22 0.97 10.88
CA GLU A 64 -21.56 0.35 10.76
C GLU A 64 -22.62 1.25 10.11
N LYS A 65 -22.39 2.57 9.99
CA LYS A 65 -23.32 3.53 9.40
C LYS A 65 -23.35 3.53 7.87
N GLU A 66 -22.26 3.14 7.20
CA GLU A 66 -22.22 3.09 5.73
C GLU A 66 -22.72 1.75 5.15
N PHE A 67 -22.74 0.68 5.94
CA PHE A 67 -23.05 -0.66 5.43
C PHE A 67 -24.54 -0.97 5.28
N ILE A 68 -25.42 -0.16 5.88
CA ILE A 68 -26.88 -0.38 5.89
C ILE A 68 -27.60 0.52 4.85
N GLN A 69 -26.88 1.40 4.16
CA GLN A 69 -27.48 2.39 3.24
C GLN A 69 -27.24 2.11 1.75
N ASP A 70 -26.51 1.04 1.40
CA ASP A 70 -26.34 0.57 0.01
C ASP A 70 -27.29 -0.61 -0.31
#